data_AF-A0A522RW42-F1
#
_entry.id   AF-A0A522RW42-F1
#
_cell.length_a   1.000
_cell.length_b   1.000
_cell.length_c   1.000
_cell.angle_alpha   90.00
_cell.angle_beta   90.00
_cell.angle_gamma   90.00
#
_symmetry.space_group_name_H-M   'P 1'
#
loop_
_entity.id
_entity.type
_entity.pdbx_description
1 polymer ?
#
loop_
_entity_poly.entity_id
_entity_poly.type
_entity_poly.pdbx_seq_one_letter_code
_entity_poly.pdbx_strand_id
1 'polypeptide(L)' 'MERYAAYQTAVRVAQLIEWINGHFPPEPTLFNGDGTLTVATTVVDAGGRTFIEHDVIPATMRAARDLLGY' A
#
# COMPACT_ATOMS: atom_id res chain seq x y z
N MET A 1 -0.39 28.44 2.19
CA MET A 1 0.19 27.51 1.18
C MET A 1 0.44 26.12 1.76
N GLU A 2 1.00 25.98 2.97
CA GLU A 2 1.31 24.68 3.60
C GLU A 2 0.10 23.73 3.78
N ARG A 3 -1.05 24.24 4.24
CA ARG A 3 -2.30 23.45 4.37
C ARG A 3 -2.80 22.87 3.04
N TYR A 4 -2.56 23.58 1.93
CA TYR A 4 -2.97 23.13 0.60
C TYR A 4 -2.07 21.99 0.11
N ALA A 5 -0.76 22.07 0.36
CA ALA A 5 0.19 21.00 0.03
C ALA A 5 -0.08 19.72 0.84
N ALA A 6 -0.40 19.86 2.14
CA ALA A 6 -0.78 18.74 2.99
C ALA A 6 -2.07 18.07 2.50
N TYR A 7 -3.09 18.87 2.14
CA TYR A 7 -4.33 18.36 1.57
C TYR A 7 -4.11 17.61 0.24
N GLN A 8 -3.33 18.18 -0.68
CA GLN A 8 -3.00 17.51 -1.94
C GLN A 8 -2.26 16.18 -1.71
N THR A 9 -1.38 16.14 -0.72
CA THR A 9 -0.68 14.90 -0.34
C THR A 9 -1.65 13.86 0.19
N ALA A 10 -2.57 14.24 1.10
CA ALA A 10 -3.58 13.33 1.62
C ALA A 10 -4.49 12.76 0.53
N VAL A 11 -4.92 13.59 -0.43
CA VAL A 11 -5.73 13.12 -1.57
C VAL A 11 -4.96 12.10 -2.43
N ARG A 12 -3.68 12.35 -2.72
CA ARG A 12 -2.84 11.41 -3.50
C ARG A 12 -2.64 10.08 -2.77
N VAL A 13 -2.42 10.13 -1.46
CA VAL A 13 -2.27 8.92 -0.63
C VAL A 13 -3.58 8.13 -0.61
N ALA A 14 -4.73 8.79 -0.45
CA ALA A 14 -6.03 8.13 -0.49
C ALA A 14 -6.30 7.44 -1.84
N GLN A 15 -6.01 8.12 -2.96
CA GLN A 15 -6.13 7.53 -4.30
C GLN A 15 -5.20 6.33 -4.51
N LEU A 16 -3.98 6.37 -3.97
CA LEU A 16 -3.06 5.24 -4.01
C LEU A 16 -3.59 4.06 -3.21
N ILE A 17 -4.14 4.30 -2.02
CA ILE A 17 -4.77 3.26 -1.19
C ILE A 17 -5.95 2.62 -1.90
N GLU A 18 -6.82 3.43 -2.52
CA GLU A 18 -7.93 2.92 -3.33
C GLU A 18 -7.45 2.07 -4.50
N TRP A 19 -6.39 2.51 -5.20
CA TRP A 19 -5.79 1.74 -6.29
C TRP A 19 -5.24 0.38 -5.79
N ILE A 20 -4.46 0.37 -4.70
CA ILE A 20 -3.92 -0.88 -4.12
C ILE A 20 -5.06 -1.80 -3.66
N ASN A 21 -6.06 -1.27 -2.95
CA ASN A 21 -7.20 -2.06 -2.48
C ASN A 21 -8.05 -2.61 -3.63
N GLY A 22 -8.03 -1.95 -4.80
CA GLY A 22 -8.62 -2.47 -6.04
C GLY A 22 -7.97 -3.76 -6.56
N HIS A 23 -6.78 -4.13 -6.07
CA HIS A 23 -6.13 -5.42 -6.34
C HIS A 23 -6.52 -6.52 -5.35
N PHE A 24 -7.53 -6.27 -4.49
CA PHE A 24 -8.09 -7.24 -3.55
C PHE A 24 -7.05 -7.88 -2.61
N PRO A 25 -6.27 -7.08 -1.86
CA PRO A 25 -5.40 -7.61 -0.82
C PRO A 25 -6.23 -8.35 0.26
N PRO A 26 -5.62 -9.29 1.00
CA PRO A 26 -6.31 -10.02 2.08
C PRO A 26 -6.80 -9.10 3.22
N GLU A 27 -6.21 -7.91 3.36
CA GLU A 27 -6.60 -6.90 4.34
C GLU A 27 -6.52 -5.48 3.74
N PRO A 28 -7.27 -4.50 4.25
CA PRO A 28 -7.20 -3.12 3.77
C PRO A 28 -5.80 -2.52 3.93
N THR A 29 -5.34 -1.80 2.91
CA THR A 29 -4.10 -1.01 2.98
C THR A 29 -4.22 0.13 3.98
N LEU A 30 -3.23 0.28 4.86
CA LEU A 30 -3.20 1.30 5.90
C LEU A 30 -2.16 2.38 5.59
N PHE A 31 -2.49 3.65 5.89
CA PHE A 31 -1.52 4.74 5.91
C PHE A 31 -0.95 4.93 7.30
N ASN A 32 0.38 4.91 7.41
CA ASN A 32 1.07 4.98 8.70
C ASN A 32 1.28 6.41 9.22
N GLY A 33 0.98 7.43 8.42
CA GLY A 33 1.11 8.85 8.82
C GLY A 33 2.52 9.44 8.64
N ASP A 34 3.51 8.61 8.30
CA ASP A 34 4.92 9.00 8.12
C ASP A 34 5.38 8.97 6.64
N GLY A 35 4.43 8.87 5.72
CA GLY A 35 4.72 8.74 4.29
C GLY A 35 4.87 7.29 3.82
N THR A 36 4.58 6.30 4.68
CA THR A 36 4.54 4.88 4.31
C THR A 36 3.13 4.28 4.35
N LEU A 37 2.97 3.16 3.66
CA LEU A 37 1.78 2.32 3.66
C LEU A 37 2.13 0.94 4.21
N THR A 38 1.20 0.33 4.94
CA THR A 38 1.23 -1.09 5.27
C THR A 38 0.28 -1.82 4.33
N VAL A 39 0.82 -2.72 3.50
CA VAL A 39 0.07 -3.50 2.51
C VAL A 39 0.12 -4.96 2.92
N ALA A 40 -1.05 -5.60 3.00
CA ALA A 40 -1.12 -7.04 3.22
C ALA A 40 -1.08 -7.79 1.88
N THR A 41 -0.29 -8.85 1.80
CA THR A 41 -0.20 -9.74 0.63
C THR A 41 -0.36 -11.20 1.07
N THR A 42 -0.98 -12.01 0.20
CA THR A 42 -1.07 -13.46 0.42
C THR A 42 0.17 -14.12 -0.18
N VAL A 43 0.96 -14.80 0.65
CA VAL A 43 2.21 -15.45 0.25
C VAL A 43 2.09 -16.95 0.43
N VAL A 44 2.70 -17.70 -0.50
CA VAL A 44 2.80 -19.16 -0.45
C VAL A 44 4.27 -19.52 -0.29
N ASP A 45 4.63 -20.18 0.82
CA ASP A 45 6.02 -20.65 1.00
C ASP A 45 6.36 -21.84 0.10
N ALA A 46 7.64 -22.22 0.08
CA ALA A 46 8.13 -23.38 -0.67
C ALA A 46 7.48 -24.72 -0.25
N GLY A 47 6.87 -24.78 0.94
CA GLY A 47 6.13 -25.93 1.44
C GLY A 47 4.64 -25.92 1.08
N GLY A 48 4.19 -24.90 0.33
CA GLY A 48 2.78 -24.74 -0.06
C GLY A 48 1.88 -24.18 1.04
N ARG A 49 2.43 -23.67 2.15
CA ARG A 49 1.64 -23.02 3.20
C ARG A 49 1.36 -21.58 2.81
N THR A 50 0.10 -21.18 2.99
CA THR A 50 -0.36 -19.81 2.75
C THR A 50 -0.40 -19.02 4.04
N PHE A 51 0.13 -17.80 4.03
CA PHE A 51 0.02 -16.84 5.14
C PHE A 51 -0.09 -15.42 4.59
N ILE A 52 -0.46 -14.48 5.48
CA ILE A 52 -0.52 -13.06 5.17
C ILE A 52 0.83 -12.45 5.58
N GLU A 53 1.45 -11.73 4.65
CA GLU A 53 2.62 -10.90 4.90
C GLU A 53 2.20 -9.42 4.88
N HIS A 54 2.86 -8.61 5.72
CA HIS A 54 2.62 -7.17 5.81
C HIS A 54 3.88 -6.42 5.41
N ASP A 55 3.85 -5.82 4.23
CA ASP A 55 4.95 -5.02 3.71
C ASP A 55 4.75 -3.54 4.03
N VAL A 56 5.80 -2.89 4.54
CA VAL A 56 5.83 -1.43 4.71
C VAL A 56 6.54 -0.82 3.52
N ILE A 57 5.80 -0.08 2.71
CA ILE A 57 6.31 0.55 1.48
C ILE A 57 6.17 2.07 1.52
N PRO A 58 7.02 2.83 0.81
CA PRO A 58 6.77 4.25 0.58
C PRO A 58 5.40 4.47 -0.08
N ALA A 59 4.66 5.51 0.33
CA ALA A 59 3.36 5.88 -0.23
C ALA A 59 3.48 6.46 -1.66
N THR A 60 3.99 5.66 -2.59
CA THR A 60 4.25 6.02 -3.98
C THR A 60 3.73 4.94 -4.92
N MET A 61 3.24 5.35 -6.08
CA MET A 61 2.79 4.43 -7.13
C MET A 61 3.90 3.47 -7.57
N ARG A 62 5.16 3.92 -7.58
CA ARG A 62 6.30 3.06 -7.93
C ARG A 62 6.46 1.90 -6.95
N ALA A 63 6.53 2.18 -5.64
CA ALA A 63 6.68 1.13 -4.65
C ALA A 63 5.51 0.15 -4.65
N ALA A 64 4.29 0.65 -4.88
CA ALA A 64 3.11 -0.20 -5.00
C ALA A 64 3.17 -1.12 -6.23
N ARG A 65 3.66 -0.64 -7.38
CA ARG A 65 3.88 -1.47 -8.58
C ARG A 65 4.98 -2.50 -8.37
N ASP A 66 6.10 -2.08 -7.77
CA ASP A 66 7.22 -2.97 -7.45
C ASP A 66 6.74 -4.13 -6.55
N LEU A 67 5.89 -3.85 -5.55
CA LEU A 67 5.30 -4.87 -4.69
C LEU A 67 4.30 -5.78 -5.41
N LEU A 68 3.41 -5.21 -6.25
CA LEU A 68 2.35 -5.96 -6.95
C LEU A 68 2.81 -6.63 -8.25
N GLY A 69 4.06 -6.44 -8.68
CA GLY A 69 4.65 -7.08 -9.85
C GLY A 69 4.33 -6.45 -11.21
N TYR A 70 4.18 -5.12 -11.27
CA TYR A 70 3.88 -4.34 -12.49
C TYR A 70 5.08 -3.60 -13.09
#